data_AF-A0A2N6UE38-F1
#
_entry.id   AF-A0A2N6UE38-F1
#
_cell.length_a   1.000
_cell.length_b   1.000
_cell.length_c   1.000
_cell.angle_alpha   90.00
_cell.angle_beta   90.00
_cell.angle_gamma   90.00
#
_symmetry.space_group_name_H-M   'P 1'
#
loop_
_entity.id
_entity.type
_entity.pdbx_description
1 polymer ?
#
loop_
_entity_poly.entity_id
_entity_poly.type
_entity_poly.pdbx_seq_one_letter_code
_entity_poly.pdbx_strand_id
1 'polypeptide(L)'
;MHLIASPLQKQFYTYLPKSPIYKQFSVEDLPISYHNLVNQQNGGYTSHSYVVSKRPSRDALTAVYIPFIAGMYEQKPTADYQLPSITRQNDFIHRSNVPETGIIFYEDHDRVAYFDFAQLNDKGEPAVTYMDVGLGQTISLAPDFASFLDLFEYRFLGLPAPTLVSYHRVNAAILHAQSFEEIFNLLALYGPLLGQEWQNDWQNLLAHFVTRPFDQFQTALNTYSQGHKSILSI
;
A
#
# COMPACT_ATOMS: atom_id res chain seq x y z
N MET A 1 -13.08 2.05 3.54
CA MET A 1 -11.93 2.14 2.62
C MET A 1 -11.92 0.90 1.71
N HIS A 2 -11.48 1.04 0.46
CA HIS A 2 -11.18 -0.08 -0.46
C HIS A 2 -9.80 0.08 -1.12
N LEU A 3 -9.30 -0.97 -1.77
CA LEU A 3 -8.02 -0.98 -2.48
C LEU A 3 -8.19 -0.76 -3.98
N ILE A 4 -7.23 -0.04 -4.57
CA ILE A 4 -7.07 0.21 -5.99
C ILE A 4 -5.86 -0.63 -6.45
N ALA A 5 -6.04 -1.42 -7.50
CA ALA A 5 -4.96 -2.25 -8.03
C ALA A 5 -3.81 -1.38 -8.57
N SER A 6 -2.58 -1.82 -8.34
CA SER A 6 -1.40 -1.21 -8.97
C SER A 6 -1.40 -1.55 -10.48
N PRO A 7 -1.54 -0.57 -11.40
CA PRO A 7 -1.58 -0.85 -12.83
C PRO A 7 -0.20 -1.24 -13.40
N LEU A 8 0.87 -0.99 -12.63
CA LEU A 8 2.25 -1.39 -12.97
C LEU A 8 2.63 -2.78 -12.42
N GLN A 9 1.69 -3.47 -11.79
CA GLN A 9 1.90 -4.81 -11.25
C GLN A 9 0.75 -5.72 -11.65
N LYS A 10 1.11 -6.85 -12.28
CA LYS A 10 0.13 -7.85 -12.66
C LYS A 10 -0.57 -8.41 -11.42
N GLN A 11 -1.90 -8.42 -11.46
CA GLN A 11 -2.71 -9.05 -10.42
C GLN A 11 -2.80 -10.56 -10.67
N PHE A 12 -2.67 -11.34 -9.60
CA PHE A 12 -2.73 -12.80 -9.63
C PHE A 12 -3.74 -13.32 -8.61
N TYR A 13 -4.30 -14.50 -8.91
CA TYR A 13 -5.14 -15.22 -7.96
C TYR A 13 -4.34 -15.62 -6.72
N THR A 14 -5.00 -15.55 -5.58
CA THR A 14 -4.48 -15.98 -4.28
C THR A 14 -4.39 -17.50 -4.23
N TYR A 15 -3.16 -18.00 -4.14
CA TYR A 15 -2.89 -19.30 -3.52
C TYR A 15 -2.46 -19.00 -2.08
N LEU A 16 -3.15 -19.59 -1.10
CA LEU A 16 -2.77 -19.48 0.29
C LEU A 16 -1.54 -20.38 0.51
N PRO A 17 -0.37 -19.83 0.91
CA PRO A 17 0.78 -20.66 1.23
C PRO A 17 0.45 -21.60 2.40
N LYS A 18 0.89 -22.86 2.29
CA LYS A 18 0.70 -23.90 3.33
C LYS A 18 1.71 -23.82 4.47
N SER A 19 2.72 -22.96 4.34
CA SER A 19 3.77 -22.76 5.33
C SER A 19 3.47 -21.53 6.19
N PRO A 20 4.03 -21.45 7.40
CA PRO A 20 4.01 -20.20 8.15
C PRO A 20 4.57 -19.06 7.30
N ILE A 21 3.88 -17.92 7.34
CA ILE A 21 4.33 -16.68 6.72
C ILE A 21 5.60 -16.18 7.43
N TYR A 22 5.64 -16.32 8.77
CA TYR A 22 6.79 -15.95 9.58
C TYR A 22 6.72 -16.61 10.95
N LYS A 23 7.81 -17.31 11.32
CA LYS A 23 7.90 -18.05 12.59
C LYS A 23 6.71 -19.00 12.76
N GLN A 24 5.91 -18.85 13.82
CA GLN A 24 4.70 -19.64 14.04
C GLN A 24 3.45 -19.10 13.32
N PHE A 25 3.47 -17.86 12.82
CA PHE A 25 2.28 -17.23 12.23
C PHE A 25 2.09 -17.66 10.79
N SER A 26 0.89 -18.07 10.49
CA SER A 26 0.43 -18.57 9.21
C SER A 26 -0.65 -17.65 8.63
N VAL A 27 -1.15 -18.01 7.44
CA VAL A 27 -2.18 -17.22 6.76
C VAL A 27 -3.48 -17.19 7.57
N GLU A 28 -3.83 -18.29 8.26
CA GLU A 28 -5.06 -18.40 9.07
C GLU A 28 -5.04 -17.55 10.34
N ASP A 29 -3.86 -17.12 10.79
CA ASP A 29 -3.72 -16.26 11.96
C ASP A 29 -3.97 -14.78 11.63
N LEU A 30 -4.03 -14.41 10.34
CA LEU A 30 -4.23 -13.02 9.95
C LEU A 30 -5.66 -12.55 10.28
N PRO A 31 -5.87 -11.25 10.54
CA PRO A 31 -7.20 -10.72 10.84
C PRO A 31 -8.24 -11.07 9.77
N ILE A 32 -9.47 -11.39 10.18
CA ILE A 32 -10.54 -11.73 9.23
C ILE A 32 -10.84 -10.55 8.29
N SER A 33 -10.79 -9.33 8.82
CA SER A 33 -10.93 -8.10 8.04
C SER A 33 -9.82 -7.92 7.00
N TYR A 34 -8.60 -8.43 7.25
CA TYR A 34 -7.53 -8.44 6.26
C TYR A 34 -7.85 -9.41 5.13
N HIS A 35 -8.27 -10.64 5.44
CA HIS A 35 -8.74 -11.61 4.44
C HIS A 35 -9.85 -11.04 3.56
N ASN A 36 -10.84 -10.38 4.17
CA ASN A 36 -11.94 -9.77 3.43
C ASN A 36 -11.44 -8.68 2.46
N LEU A 37 -10.47 -7.86 2.88
CA LEU A 37 -9.90 -6.81 2.05
C LEU A 37 -9.14 -7.40 0.84
N VAL A 38 -8.26 -8.37 1.07
CA VAL A 38 -7.43 -8.97 0.00
C VAL A 38 -8.21 -9.91 -0.92
N ASN A 39 -9.37 -10.42 -0.47
CA ASN A 39 -10.32 -11.15 -1.32
C ASN A 39 -11.05 -10.23 -2.29
N GLN A 40 -11.24 -8.94 -1.95
CA GLN A 40 -11.80 -7.95 -2.88
C GLN A 40 -10.75 -7.52 -3.90
N GLN A 41 -9.54 -7.23 -3.43
CA GLN A 41 -8.42 -6.80 -4.25
C GLN A 41 -7.11 -7.18 -3.54
N ASN A 42 -6.32 -8.05 -4.13
CA ASN A 42 -5.17 -8.68 -3.46
C ASN A 42 -3.96 -7.73 -3.33
N GLY A 43 -3.98 -6.91 -2.28
CA GLY A 43 -3.05 -5.81 -2.12
C GLY A 43 -3.36 -4.68 -3.10
N GLY A 44 -2.85 -3.50 -2.82
CA GLY A 44 -3.17 -2.33 -3.63
C GLY A 44 -2.93 -1.03 -2.91
N TYR A 45 -3.12 0.05 -3.65
CA TYR A 45 -3.14 1.40 -3.10
C TYR A 45 -4.46 1.66 -2.40
N THR A 46 -4.43 2.40 -1.30
CA THR A 46 -5.62 2.72 -0.54
C THR A 46 -6.40 3.85 -1.22
N SER A 47 -7.72 3.70 -1.31
CA SER A 47 -8.61 4.78 -1.80
C SER A 47 -8.60 6.02 -0.90
N HIS A 48 -8.18 5.86 0.34
CA HIS A 48 -8.03 6.87 1.36
C HIS A 48 -6.71 6.54 2.05
N SER A 49 -5.73 7.45 2.09
CA SER A 49 -4.36 7.09 2.46
C SER A 49 -3.89 7.64 3.79
N TYR A 50 -4.69 8.48 4.46
CA TYR A 50 -4.38 8.96 5.80
C TYR A 50 -5.13 8.16 6.85
N VAL A 51 -4.44 7.77 7.91
CA VAL A 51 -5.02 7.09 9.07
C VAL A 51 -4.90 8.00 10.26
N VAL A 52 -6.03 8.34 10.89
CA VAL A 52 -6.07 9.20 12.07
C VAL A 52 -5.16 8.64 13.18
N SER A 53 -4.34 9.50 13.77
CA SER A 53 -3.43 9.16 14.87
C SER A 53 -3.56 10.17 16.00
N LYS A 54 -3.52 9.68 17.24
CA LYS A 54 -3.48 10.52 18.45
C LYS A 54 -2.09 11.10 18.72
N ARG A 55 -1.06 10.63 18.01
CA ARG A 55 0.33 11.09 18.13
C ARG A 55 0.81 11.67 16.80
N PRO A 56 1.55 12.78 16.81
CA PRO A 56 2.22 13.29 15.62
C PRO A 56 3.13 12.23 15.02
N SER A 57 3.19 12.20 13.69
CA SER A 57 4.12 11.40 12.92
C SER A 57 4.93 12.29 11.98
N ARG A 58 5.88 11.71 11.25
CA ARG A 58 6.59 12.39 10.16
C ARG A 58 5.65 12.87 9.04
N ASP A 59 4.45 12.29 8.93
CA ASP A 59 3.48 12.58 7.87
C ASP A 59 2.56 13.75 8.20
N ALA A 60 2.08 13.79 9.45
CA ALA A 60 1.13 14.80 9.91
C ALA A 60 1.07 14.84 11.44
N LEU A 61 0.57 15.96 11.98
CA LEU A 61 0.35 16.14 13.42
C LEU A 61 -0.73 15.20 13.98
N THR A 62 -1.68 14.76 13.14
CA THR A 62 -2.88 14.02 13.56
C THR A 62 -3.13 12.74 12.76
N ALA A 63 -2.17 12.30 11.94
CA ALA A 63 -2.33 11.12 11.10
C ALA A 63 -0.97 10.51 10.71
N VAL A 64 -1.02 9.29 10.19
CA VAL A 64 0.06 8.65 9.42
C VAL A 64 -0.41 8.43 7.98
N TYR A 65 0.52 8.38 7.02
CA TYR A 65 0.23 8.16 5.61
C TYR A 65 0.55 6.72 5.20
N ILE A 66 -0.49 5.94 4.92
CA ILE A 66 -0.42 4.53 4.50
C ILE A 66 -1.09 4.43 3.12
N PRO A 67 -0.33 4.67 2.02
CA PRO A 67 -0.87 4.72 0.67
C PRO A 67 -1.17 3.34 0.07
N PHE A 68 -0.71 2.26 0.68
CA PHE A 68 -0.94 0.91 0.18
C PHE A 68 -1.00 -0.10 1.32
N ILE A 69 -1.56 -1.26 1.01
CA ILE A 69 -1.54 -2.45 1.86
C ILE A 69 -0.99 -3.60 1.02
N ALA A 70 -0.04 -4.35 1.60
CA ALA A 70 0.58 -5.50 0.97
C ALA A 70 -0.47 -6.58 0.61
N GLY A 71 -0.23 -7.30 -0.48
CA GLY A 71 -1.06 -8.43 -0.87
C GLY A 71 -0.60 -9.73 -0.22
N MET A 72 -1.27 -10.84 -0.55
CA MET A 72 -0.88 -12.20 -0.14
C MET A 72 -0.09 -12.97 -1.22
N TYR A 73 0.16 -12.35 -2.38
CA TYR A 73 0.77 -13.08 -3.50
C TYR A 73 2.29 -13.16 -3.38
N GLU A 74 2.83 -14.38 -3.28
CA GLU A 74 4.24 -14.64 -2.96
C GLU A 74 5.27 -14.27 -4.05
N GLN A 75 4.86 -13.67 -5.18
CA GLN A 75 5.82 -13.23 -6.17
C GLN A 75 6.68 -12.11 -5.60
N LYS A 76 8.00 -12.30 -5.72
CA LYS A 76 8.97 -11.30 -5.36
C LYS A 76 8.82 -10.09 -6.29
N PRO A 77 8.71 -8.86 -5.75
CA PRO A 77 8.81 -7.64 -6.53
C PRO A 77 10.06 -7.66 -7.41
N THR A 78 9.90 -7.35 -8.70
CA THR A 78 11.04 -7.20 -9.63
C THR A 78 11.57 -5.77 -9.67
N ALA A 79 10.84 -4.83 -9.07
CA ALA A 79 11.20 -3.43 -8.97
C ALA A 79 10.66 -2.82 -7.67
N ASP A 80 11.34 -1.81 -7.14
CA ASP A 80 11.05 -1.20 -5.82
C ASP A 80 9.68 -0.51 -5.75
N TYR A 81 9.08 -0.16 -6.90
CA TYR A 81 7.76 0.46 -6.97
C TYR A 81 6.60 -0.54 -7.04
N GLN A 82 6.89 -1.84 -7.07
CA GLN A 82 5.89 -2.89 -6.97
C GLN A 82 5.56 -3.17 -5.50
N LEU A 83 4.29 -3.48 -5.23
CA LEU A 83 3.80 -3.71 -3.88
C LEU A 83 4.36 -5.03 -3.33
N PRO A 84 4.86 -5.05 -2.09
CA PRO A 84 5.35 -6.25 -1.44
C PRO A 84 4.21 -7.20 -1.09
N SER A 85 4.59 -8.43 -0.69
CA SER A 85 3.66 -9.43 -0.19
C SER A 85 3.87 -9.66 1.30
N ILE A 86 2.77 -9.72 2.06
CA ILE A 86 2.79 -10.10 3.47
C ILE A 86 3.40 -11.48 3.67
N THR A 87 3.35 -12.37 2.67
CA THR A 87 3.90 -13.73 2.78
C THR A 87 5.43 -13.76 2.72
N ARG A 88 6.07 -12.65 2.34
CA ARG A 88 7.52 -12.52 2.21
C ARG A 88 8.10 -11.67 3.33
N GLN A 89 7.80 -12.03 4.58
CA GLN A 89 8.20 -11.24 5.75
C GLN A 89 9.70 -10.97 5.83
N ASN A 90 10.54 -11.89 5.36
CA ASN A 90 11.99 -11.74 5.38
C ASN A 90 12.55 -10.81 4.28
N ASP A 91 11.72 -10.41 3.31
CA ASP A 91 12.11 -9.52 2.22
C ASP A 91 11.91 -8.03 2.59
N PHE A 92 11.17 -7.73 3.67
CA PHE A 92 11.03 -6.37 4.20
C PHE A 92 12.34 -5.86 4.79
N ILE A 93 12.73 -4.64 4.44
CA ILE A 93 14.01 -4.01 4.81
C ILE A 93 14.11 -3.86 6.33
N HIS A 94 13.01 -3.46 6.97
CA HIS A 94 12.96 -3.19 8.41
C HIS A 94 12.43 -4.36 9.22
N ARG A 95 12.44 -5.59 8.66
CA ARG A 95 11.98 -6.78 9.36
C ARG A 95 12.67 -6.99 10.71
N SER A 96 13.96 -6.67 10.81
CA SER A 96 14.74 -6.80 12.06
C SER A 96 14.36 -5.78 13.13
N ASN A 97 13.70 -4.68 12.77
CA ASN A 97 13.23 -3.65 13.71
C ASN A 97 11.87 -3.99 14.33
N VAL A 98 11.06 -4.81 13.66
CA VAL A 98 9.72 -5.20 14.11
C VAL A 98 9.80 -6.47 14.97
N PRO A 99 9.11 -6.55 16.13
CA PRO A 99 9.12 -7.72 17.01
C PRO A 99 8.83 -9.05 16.28
N GLU A 100 9.33 -10.16 16.82
CA GLU A 100 9.07 -11.49 16.22
C GLU A 100 7.57 -11.86 16.22
N THR A 101 6.77 -11.22 17.08
CA THR A 101 5.30 -11.31 17.12
C THR A 101 4.60 -10.39 16.10
N GLY A 102 5.35 -9.61 15.33
CA GLY A 102 4.80 -8.63 14.39
C GLY A 102 4.77 -9.14 12.96
N ILE A 103 3.66 -9.00 12.24
CA ILE A 103 3.56 -9.30 10.80
C ILE A 103 3.38 -8.00 10.00
N ILE A 104 4.37 -7.64 9.19
CA ILE A 104 4.38 -6.39 8.42
C ILE A 104 3.41 -6.49 7.24
N PHE A 105 2.49 -5.54 7.12
CA PHE A 105 1.58 -5.43 5.97
C PHE A 105 1.80 -4.13 5.17
N TYR A 106 2.71 -3.27 5.61
CA TYR A 106 3.08 -2.03 4.92
C TYR A 106 4.51 -1.64 5.29
N GLU A 107 5.31 -1.30 4.28
CA GLU A 107 6.66 -0.73 4.45
C GLU A 107 6.93 0.27 3.32
N ASP A 108 7.31 1.49 3.65
CA ASP A 108 7.69 2.52 2.67
C ASP A 108 8.78 3.42 3.27
N HIS A 109 10.03 3.20 2.85
CA HIS A 109 11.21 3.74 3.52
C HIS A 109 11.21 3.35 5.01
N ASP A 110 11.55 4.28 5.92
CA ASP A 110 11.58 4.09 7.37
C ASP A 110 10.22 3.75 8.02
N ARG A 111 9.13 3.71 7.25
CA ARG A 111 7.75 3.69 7.77
C ARG A 111 7.18 2.30 7.60
N VAL A 112 6.78 1.69 8.70
CA VAL A 112 6.33 0.30 8.76
C VAL A 112 5.00 0.22 9.51
N ALA A 113 4.06 -0.57 9.02
CA ALA A 113 2.88 -0.95 9.81
C ALA A 113 2.72 -2.47 9.83
N TYR A 114 2.35 -2.98 11.00
CA TYR A 114 2.32 -4.41 11.27
C TYR A 114 1.18 -4.80 12.22
N PHE A 115 0.73 -6.05 12.10
CA PHE A 115 -0.12 -6.72 13.06
C PHE A 115 0.71 -7.12 14.28
N ASP A 116 0.38 -6.60 15.45
CA ASP A 116 1.11 -6.86 16.69
C ASP A 116 0.42 -7.97 17.50
N PHE A 117 0.86 -9.23 17.31
CA PHE A 117 0.31 -10.37 18.05
C PHE A 117 0.74 -10.41 19.52
N ALA A 118 1.59 -9.50 19.99
CA ALA A 118 1.80 -9.33 21.44
C ALA A 118 0.65 -8.57 22.11
N GLN A 119 -0.20 -7.89 21.33
CA GLN A 119 -1.33 -7.10 21.79
C GLN A 119 -2.61 -7.60 21.12
N LEU A 120 -3.27 -8.56 21.75
CA LEU A 120 -4.54 -9.12 21.27
C LEU A 120 -5.72 -8.42 21.94
N ASN A 121 -6.79 -8.20 21.19
CA ASN A 121 -8.08 -7.79 21.74
C ASN A 121 -8.83 -9.00 22.34
N ASP A 122 -10.02 -8.76 22.92
CA ASP A 122 -10.85 -9.82 23.54
C ASP A 122 -11.31 -10.92 22.57
N LYS A 123 -11.20 -10.69 21.25
CA LYS A 123 -11.53 -11.64 20.18
C LYS A 123 -10.30 -12.40 19.66
N GLY A 124 -9.12 -12.13 20.22
CA GLY A 124 -7.86 -12.73 19.77
C GLY A 124 -7.31 -12.12 18.47
N GLU A 125 -7.82 -10.97 18.01
CA GLU A 125 -7.24 -10.27 16.85
C GLU A 125 -6.08 -9.35 17.28
N PRO A 126 -5.00 -9.27 16.50
CA PRO A 126 -3.85 -8.42 16.80
C PRO A 126 -4.15 -6.95 16.59
N ALA A 127 -3.57 -6.10 17.44
CA ALA A 127 -3.57 -4.66 17.26
C ALA A 127 -2.80 -4.24 16.00
N VAL A 128 -3.09 -3.04 15.50
CA VAL A 128 -2.34 -2.44 14.40
C VAL A 128 -1.37 -1.40 14.93
N THR A 129 -0.09 -1.62 14.66
CA THR A 129 0.99 -0.74 15.11
C THR A 129 1.74 -0.16 13.93
N TYR A 130 2.05 1.13 14.02
CA TYR A 130 2.91 1.86 13.10
C TYR A 130 4.24 2.18 13.76
N MET A 131 5.31 2.08 12.99
CA MET A 131 6.67 2.39 13.40
C MET A 131 7.32 3.31 12.36
N ASP A 132 7.95 4.38 12.84
CA ASP A 132 8.93 5.15 12.06
C ASP A 132 10.31 4.80 12.62
N VAL A 133 11.04 3.97 11.89
CA VAL A 133 12.35 3.44 12.28
C VAL A 133 13.38 4.57 12.39
N GLY A 134 13.35 5.53 11.47
CA GLY A 134 14.29 6.66 11.46
C GLY A 134 14.09 7.63 12.64
N LEU A 135 12.88 7.69 13.20
CA LEU A 135 12.57 8.46 14.41
C LEU A 135 12.55 7.62 15.69
N GLY A 136 12.72 6.29 15.60
CA GLY A 136 12.55 5.38 16.73
C GLY A 136 11.15 5.46 17.37
N GLN A 137 10.13 5.84 16.59
CA GLN A 137 8.79 6.09 17.09
C GLN A 137 7.88 4.89 16.83
N THR A 138 7.10 4.50 17.84
CA THR A 138 6.03 3.51 17.71
C THR A 138 4.69 4.09 18.14
N ILE A 139 3.65 3.85 17.34
CA ILE A 139 2.29 4.35 17.54
C ILE A 139 1.31 3.18 17.39
N SER A 140 0.55 2.87 18.44
CA SER A 140 -0.63 2.00 18.30
C SER A 140 -1.72 2.78 17.58
N LEU A 141 -2.11 2.32 16.38
CA LEU A 141 -3.10 2.97 15.54
C LEU A 141 -4.52 2.52 15.89
N ALA A 142 -4.71 1.21 16.06
CA ALA A 142 -6.02 0.63 16.32
C ALA A 142 -5.91 -0.67 17.14
N PRO A 143 -6.96 -1.05 17.89
CA PRO A 143 -6.99 -2.29 18.66
C PRO A 143 -7.12 -3.56 17.79
N ASP A 144 -7.55 -3.42 16.54
CA ASP A 144 -7.66 -4.49 15.55
C ASP A 144 -7.67 -3.90 14.13
N PHE A 145 -7.54 -4.77 13.12
CA PHE A 145 -7.49 -4.33 11.73
C PHE A 145 -8.83 -3.81 11.23
N ALA A 146 -9.96 -4.32 11.72
CA ALA A 146 -11.28 -3.80 11.32
C ALA A 146 -11.42 -2.33 11.71
N SER A 147 -11.12 -2.00 12.97
CA SER A 147 -11.12 -0.63 13.48
C SER A 147 -10.10 0.25 12.75
N PHE A 148 -8.95 -0.30 12.36
CA PHE A 148 -7.96 0.42 11.55
C PHE A 148 -8.51 0.82 10.18
N LEU A 149 -9.30 -0.04 9.51
CA LEU A 149 -9.90 0.28 8.21
C LEU A 149 -10.89 1.46 8.29
N ASP A 150 -11.53 1.66 9.44
CA ASP A 150 -12.48 2.75 9.70
C ASP A 150 -11.80 4.09 9.99
N LEU A 151 -10.50 4.08 10.34
CA LEU A 151 -9.72 5.30 10.60
C LEU A 151 -9.20 5.99 9.34
N PHE A 152 -9.35 5.35 8.18
CA PHE A 152 -8.89 5.91 6.92
C PHE A 152 -9.78 7.08 6.47
N GLU A 153 -9.13 8.20 6.17
CA GLU A 153 -9.78 9.43 5.75
C GLU A 153 -9.13 9.96 4.46
N TYR A 154 -9.94 10.68 3.69
CA TYR A 154 -9.46 11.40 2.52
C TYR A 154 -8.95 12.75 3.01
N ARG A 155 -7.67 13.03 2.78
CA ARG A 155 -7.11 14.36 2.98
C ARG A 155 -6.53 14.82 1.66
N PHE A 156 -6.95 15.99 1.23
CA PHE A 156 -6.20 16.74 0.23
C PHE A 156 -4.99 17.36 0.94
N LEU A 157 -3.85 16.70 0.86
CA LEU A 157 -2.58 17.28 1.27
C LEU A 157 -1.78 17.54 0.00
N GLY A 158 -1.26 18.78 -0.11
CA GLY A 158 -0.36 19.17 -1.18
C GLY A 158 0.82 18.20 -1.25
N LEU A 159 1.44 18.14 -2.43
CA LEU A 159 2.49 17.19 -2.75
C LEU A 159 3.55 17.09 -1.64
N PRO A 160 4.00 15.86 -1.30
CA PRO A 160 4.90 15.63 -0.18
C PRO A 160 6.19 16.45 -0.32
N ALA A 161 6.73 16.91 0.81
CA ALA A 161 8.07 17.49 0.85
C ALA A 161 9.08 16.51 0.21
N PRO A 162 10.13 16.98 -0.47
CA PRO A 162 11.07 16.11 -1.18
C PRO A 162 11.63 14.93 -0.36
N THR A 163 11.80 15.11 0.95
CA THR A 163 12.28 14.07 1.88
C THR A 163 11.28 12.96 2.16
N LEU A 164 10.01 13.13 1.80
CA LEU A 164 8.93 12.16 1.96
C LEU A 164 8.57 11.47 0.64
N VAL A 165 9.20 11.86 -0.47
CA VAL A 165 8.93 11.29 -1.80
C VAL A 165 9.38 9.84 -1.82
N SER A 166 8.46 8.96 -2.18
CA SER A 166 8.73 7.56 -2.51
C SER A 166 7.87 7.14 -3.70
N TYR A 167 8.24 6.02 -4.33
CA TYR A 167 7.45 5.44 -5.41
C TYR A 167 5.98 5.28 -5.04
N HIS A 168 5.69 4.73 -3.86
CA HIS A 168 4.32 4.43 -3.46
C HIS A 168 3.50 5.69 -3.17
N ARG A 169 4.13 6.76 -2.68
CA ARG A 169 3.43 8.04 -2.51
C ARG A 169 3.05 8.65 -3.85
N VAL A 170 3.97 8.67 -4.81
CA VAL A 170 3.73 9.27 -6.12
C VAL A 170 2.78 8.40 -6.93
N ASN A 171 2.88 7.08 -6.84
CA ASN A 171 1.92 6.15 -7.45
C ASN A 171 0.50 6.39 -6.89
N ALA A 172 0.35 6.53 -5.57
CA ALA A 172 -0.95 6.87 -4.99
C ALA A 172 -1.46 8.22 -5.50
N ALA A 173 -0.61 9.25 -5.57
CA ALA A 173 -0.99 10.56 -6.11
C ALA A 173 -1.45 10.47 -7.58
N ILE A 174 -0.75 9.70 -8.42
CA ILE A 174 -1.14 9.45 -9.81
C ILE A 174 -2.51 8.76 -9.90
N LEU A 175 -2.76 7.76 -9.05
CA LEU A 175 -4.03 7.02 -9.03
C LEU A 175 -5.22 7.87 -8.55
N HIS A 176 -4.96 8.92 -7.78
CA HIS A 176 -5.96 9.87 -7.28
C HIS A 176 -6.09 11.15 -8.13
N ALA A 177 -5.27 11.29 -9.17
CA ALA A 177 -5.28 12.44 -10.06
C ALA A 177 -6.63 12.60 -10.78
N GLN A 178 -6.96 13.84 -11.13
CA GLN A 178 -8.22 14.22 -11.77
C GLN A 178 -8.05 14.57 -13.26
N SER A 179 -6.82 14.53 -13.79
CA SER A 179 -6.54 14.77 -15.20
C SER A 179 -5.21 14.15 -15.64
N PHE A 180 -5.04 13.94 -16.95
CA PHE A 180 -3.74 13.55 -17.50
C PHE A 180 -2.67 14.62 -17.30
N GLU A 181 -3.04 15.91 -17.33
CA GLU A 181 -2.12 17.02 -17.07
C GLU A 181 -1.50 16.90 -15.68
N GLU A 182 -2.32 16.62 -14.66
CA GLU A 182 -1.84 16.38 -13.30
C GLU A 182 -0.90 15.18 -13.22
N ILE A 183 -1.23 14.07 -13.87
CA ILE A 183 -0.35 12.88 -13.92
C ILE A 183 0.99 13.24 -14.59
N PHE A 184 0.97 13.96 -15.71
CA PHE A 184 2.20 14.35 -16.40
C PHE A 184 3.05 15.31 -15.57
N ASN A 185 2.43 16.23 -14.83
CA ASN A 185 3.13 17.10 -13.91
C ASN A 185 3.80 16.30 -12.78
N LEU A 186 3.12 15.29 -12.23
CA LEU A 186 3.70 14.38 -11.23
C LEU A 186 4.91 13.60 -11.80
N LEU A 187 4.77 13.05 -13.00
CA LEU A 187 5.84 12.31 -13.66
C LEU A 187 7.05 13.20 -14.01
N ALA A 188 6.81 14.44 -14.44
CA ALA A 188 7.87 15.39 -14.75
C ALA A 188 8.61 15.85 -13.49
N LEU A 189 7.88 16.11 -12.41
CA LEU A 189 8.44 16.58 -11.14
C LEU A 189 9.23 15.49 -10.41
N TYR A 190 8.69 14.26 -10.37
CA TYR A 190 9.24 13.17 -9.55
C TYR A 190 10.03 12.13 -10.31
N GLY A 191 9.89 12.02 -11.64
CA GLY A 191 10.68 11.11 -12.47
C GLY A 191 12.19 11.23 -12.27
N PRO A 192 12.78 12.45 -12.22
CA PRO A 192 14.20 12.61 -11.95
C PRO A 192 14.66 12.12 -10.57
N LEU A 193 13.77 12.07 -9.58
CA LEU A 193 14.05 11.63 -8.22
C LEU A 193 13.85 10.11 -8.04
N LEU A 194 12.84 9.57 -8.71
CA LEU A 194 12.42 8.17 -8.62
C LEU A 194 13.06 7.29 -9.70
N GLY A 195 13.71 7.87 -10.70
CA GLY A 195 14.43 7.11 -11.71
C GLY A 195 13.63 6.80 -12.97
N GLN A 196 14.38 6.53 -14.03
CA GLN A 196 13.87 6.48 -15.40
C GLN A 196 13.02 5.24 -15.69
N GLU A 197 13.31 4.10 -15.07
CA GLU A 197 12.55 2.86 -15.27
C GLU A 197 11.09 3.03 -14.83
N TRP A 198 10.88 3.49 -13.60
CA TRP A 198 9.56 3.81 -13.06
C TRP A 198 8.81 4.83 -13.93
N GLN A 199 9.50 5.88 -14.38
CA GLN A 199 8.91 6.91 -15.23
C GLN A 199 8.47 6.34 -16.58
N ASN A 200 9.31 5.51 -17.21
CA ASN A 200 9.01 4.87 -18.48
C ASN A 200 7.82 3.91 -18.37
N ASP A 201 7.72 3.14 -17.29
CA ASP A 201 6.60 2.22 -17.06
C ASP A 201 5.26 2.96 -16.99
N TRP A 202 5.20 4.08 -16.27
CA TRP A 202 4.03 4.95 -16.27
C TRP A 202 3.74 5.57 -17.63
N GLN A 203 4.75 6.10 -18.33
CA GLN A 203 4.57 6.71 -19.65
C GLN A 203 4.05 5.69 -20.67
N ASN A 204 4.58 4.45 -20.65
CA ASN A 204 4.14 3.36 -21.50
C ASN A 204 2.68 2.98 -21.22
N LEU A 205 2.29 2.89 -19.95
CA LEU A 205 0.90 2.67 -19.56
C LEU A 205 0.00 3.80 -20.10
N LEU A 206 0.35 5.05 -19.82
CA LEU A 206 -0.46 6.21 -20.20
C LEU A 206 -0.58 6.37 -21.71
N ALA A 207 0.44 6.01 -22.50
CA ALA A 207 0.39 6.06 -23.95
C ALA A 207 -0.81 5.30 -24.56
N HIS A 208 -1.35 4.31 -23.85
CA HIS A 208 -2.55 3.56 -24.26
C HIS A 208 -3.86 4.35 -24.06
N PHE A 209 -3.85 5.37 -23.20
CA PHE A 209 -5.03 6.12 -22.76
C PHE A 209 -5.03 7.60 -23.14
N VAL A 210 -3.88 8.19 -23.48
CA VAL A 210 -3.75 9.66 -23.71
C VAL A 210 -4.61 10.22 -24.83
N THR A 211 -5.04 9.40 -25.77
CA THR A 211 -5.97 9.80 -26.85
C THR A 211 -7.44 9.63 -26.46
N ARG A 212 -7.71 9.05 -25.29
CA ARG A 212 -9.05 8.80 -24.74
C ARG A 212 -9.39 9.87 -23.69
N PRO A 213 -10.68 10.11 -23.43
CA PRO A 213 -11.13 10.88 -22.28
C PRO A 213 -10.58 10.33 -20.94
N PHE A 214 -10.27 11.20 -19.99
CA PHE A 214 -9.64 10.82 -18.72
C PHE A 214 -10.50 9.85 -17.87
N ASP A 215 -11.83 10.01 -17.92
CA ASP A 215 -12.79 9.11 -17.28
C ASP A 215 -12.69 7.66 -17.78
N GLN A 216 -12.23 7.44 -19.02
CA GLN A 216 -11.97 6.09 -19.52
C GLN A 216 -10.75 5.46 -18.86
N PHE A 217 -9.70 6.25 -18.56
CA PHE A 217 -8.56 5.76 -17.78
C PHE A 217 -8.98 5.42 -16.35
N GLN A 218 -9.76 6.28 -15.70
CA GLN A 218 -10.32 5.99 -14.36
C GLN A 218 -11.22 4.75 -14.36
N THR A 219 -12.05 4.58 -15.39
CA THR A 219 -12.90 3.40 -15.55
C THR A 219 -12.07 2.14 -15.78
N ALA A 220 -11.00 2.22 -16.57
CA ALA A 220 -10.09 1.10 -16.81
C ALA A 220 -9.35 0.69 -15.51
N LEU A 221 -8.89 1.65 -14.71
CA LEU A 221 -8.31 1.39 -13.38
C LEU A 221 -9.30 0.70 -12.43
N ASN A 222 -10.55 1.19 -12.38
CA ASN A 222 -11.59 0.59 -11.54
C ASN A 222 -11.95 -0.81 -12.02
N THR A 223 -12.08 -1.00 -13.33
CA THR A 223 -12.38 -2.32 -13.93
C THR A 223 -11.23 -3.30 -13.71
N TYR A 224 -9.97 -2.84 -13.80
CA TYR A 224 -8.79 -3.63 -13.47
C TYR A 224 -8.74 -4.04 -12.00
N SER A 225 -9.14 -3.13 -11.10
CA SER A 225 -9.23 -3.38 -9.66
C SER A 225 -10.37 -4.33 -9.30
N GLN A 226 -11.40 -4.43 -10.15
CA GLN A 226 -12.55 -5.32 -9.96
C GLN A 226 -12.47 -6.60 -10.81
N GLY A 227 -11.52 -6.69 -11.74
CA GLY A 227 -11.47 -7.71 -12.78
C GLY A 227 -10.05 -8.03 -13.23
N HIS A 228 -9.70 -9.31 -13.22
CA HIS A 228 -8.33 -9.80 -13.41
C HIS A 228 -7.81 -9.80 -14.87
N LYS A 229 -8.32 -8.91 -15.73
CA LYS A 229 -7.82 -8.72 -17.10
C LYS A 229 -6.67 -7.71 -17.08
N SER A 230 -5.80 -7.69 -18.09
CA SER A 230 -4.77 -6.64 -18.16
C SER A 230 -5.44 -5.27 -18.32
N ILE A 231 -4.97 -4.23 -17.62
CA ILE A 231 -5.47 -2.86 -17.86
C ILE A 231 -5.26 -2.44 -19.33
N LEU A 232 -4.22 -2.97 -19.98
CA LEU A 232 -3.93 -2.71 -21.40
C LEU A 232 -4.91 -3.41 -22.37
N SER A 233 -5.73 -4.33 -21.86
CA SER A 233 -6.75 -5.05 -22.64
C SER A 233 -8.15 -4.43 -22.55
N ILE A 234 -8.27 -3.27 -21.88
CA ILE A 234 -9.50 -2.50 -21.61
C ILE A 234 -9.41 -1.17 -22.36
#